data_AF-A0A433IHZ5-F1
#
_entry.id   AF-A0A433IHZ5-F1
#
_cell.length_a   1.000
_cell.length_b   1.000
_cell.length_c   1.000
_cell.angle_alpha   90.00
_cell.angle_beta   90.00
_cell.angle_gamma   90.00
#
_symmetry.space_group_name_H-M   'P 1'
#
loop_
_entity.id
_entity.type
_entity.pdbx_description
1 polymer ?
#
loop_
_entity_poly.entity_id
_entity_poly.type
_entity_poly.pdbx_seq_one_letter_code
_entity_poly.pdbx_strand_id
1 'polypeptide(L)'
;MIPEAATTPAPAPLTLWVVPVADLGGVARHVLDVARVGLPGLRLAVLCPEGPLAERLREQGAAVFTGDVGPDAGLAASVRTLRTAVRTLRPAAVHTHLAYADLAAFTALGPERAARRAGAPALLS
;
A
#
# COMPACT_ATOMS: atom_id res chain seq x y z
N MET A 1 9.49 43.97 -7.71
CA MET A 1 8.92 42.79 -7.02
C MET A 1 8.43 41.83 -8.07
N ILE A 2 9.11 40.70 -8.25
CA ILE A 2 8.66 39.62 -9.14
C ILE A 2 7.73 38.73 -8.28
N PRO A 3 6.54 38.33 -8.75
CA PRO A 3 5.66 37.48 -7.97
C PRO A 3 6.31 36.11 -7.83
N GLU A 4 6.45 35.64 -6.60
CA GLU A 4 6.85 34.26 -6.30
C GLU A 4 5.76 33.35 -6.86
N ALA A 5 6.07 32.64 -7.95
CA ALA A 5 5.16 31.69 -8.55
C ALA A 5 4.80 30.66 -7.46
N ALA A 6 3.53 30.66 -7.05
CA ALA A 6 3.02 29.72 -6.06
C ALA A 6 3.30 28.30 -6.58
N THR A 7 4.35 27.67 -6.07
CA THR A 7 4.64 26.27 -6.32
C THR A 7 3.53 25.49 -5.65
N THR A 8 2.62 24.91 -6.43
CA THR A 8 1.61 23.99 -5.90
C THR A 8 2.35 22.93 -5.10
N PRO A 9 2.06 22.77 -3.79
CA PRO A 9 2.76 21.80 -2.98
C PRO A 9 2.60 20.42 -3.61
N ALA A 10 3.71 19.68 -3.70
CA ALA A 10 3.68 18.32 -4.23
C ALA A 10 2.64 17.49 -3.45
N PRO A 11 1.89 16.61 -4.14
CA PRO A 11 0.88 15.80 -3.46
C PRO A 11 1.53 14.95 -2.37
N ALA A 12 0.85 14.84 -1.23
CA ALA A 12 1.31 14.02 -0.12
C ALA A 12 1.65 12.58 -0.58
N PRO A 13 2.75 11.99 -0.06
CA PRO A 13 3.21 10.68 -0.49
C PRO A 13 2.14 9.61 -0.24
N LEU A 14 1.98 8.72 -1.21
CA LEU A 14 1.00 7.63 -1.15
C LEU A 14 1.55 6.46 -0.34
N THR A 15 0.78 5.98 0.62
CA THR A 15 1.02 4.73 1.32
C THR A 15 -0.01 3.71 0.88
N LEU A 16 0.46 2.53 0.45
CA LEU A 16 -0.37 1.40 0.09
C LEU A 16 -0.46 0.43 1.27
N TRP A 17 -1.63 0.30 1.87
CA TRP A 17 -1.92 -0.69 2.90
C TRP A 17 -2.36 -2.01 2.25
N VAL A 18 -1.71 -3.11 2.58
CA VAL A 18 -1.99 -4.44 2.03
C VAL A 18 -2.66 -5.29 3.09
N VAL A 19 -3.94 -5.62 2.88
CA VAL A 19 -4.78 -6.37 3.81
C VAL A 19 -5.16 -7.71 3.16
N PRO A 20 -4.66 -8.85 3.63
CA PRO A 20 -4.79 -10.13 2.95
C PRO A 20 -6.07 -10.90 3.33
N VAL A 21 -7.12 -10.17 3.72
CA VAL A 21 -8.42 -10.73 4.15
C VAL A 21 -9.55 -9.82 3.69
N ALA A 22 -10.69 -10.41 3.33
CA ALA A 22 -11.88 -9.69 2.85
C ALA A 22 -12.88 -9.38 3.97
N ASP A 23 -12.94 -10.24 4.99
CA ASP A 23 -13.96 -10.19 6.03
C ASP A 23 -13.70 -9.11 7.09
N LEU A 24 -14.78 -8.77 7.80
CA LEU A 24 -14.73 -7.83 8.92
C LEU A 24 -14.22 -8.53 10.19
N GLY A 25 -12.95 -8.29 10.51
CA GLY A 25 -12.29 -8.73 11.75
C GLY A 25 -11.53 -7.61 12.47
N GLY A 26 -10.59 -7.97 13.35
CA GLY A 26 -9.77 -7.00 14.09
C GLY A 26 -8.99 -6.04 13.20
N VAL A 27 -8.30 -6.58 12.17
CA VAL A 27 -7.57 -5.77 11.18
C VAL A 27 -8.51 -4.88 10.38
N ALA A 28 -9.64 -5.41 9.90
CA ALA A 28 -10.62 -4.63 9.14
C ALA A 28 -11.13 -3.42 9.91
N ARG A 29 -11.45 -3.58 11.21
CA ARG A 29 -11.87 -2.46 12.07
C ARG A 29 -10.79 -1.38 12.16
N HIS A 30 -9.54 -1.77 12.44
CA HIS A 30 -8.42 -0.84 12.47
C HIS A 30 -8.24 -0.09 11.14
N VAL A 31 -8.31 -0.79 10.01
CA VAL A 31 -8.17 -0.21 8.67
C VAL A 31 -9.30 0.79 8.39
N LEU A 32 -10.54 0.46 8.74
CA LEU A 32 -11.69 1.35 8.59
C LEU A 32 -11.57 2.60 9.47
N ASP A 33 -11.10 2.46 10.70
CA ASP A 33 -10.91 3.60 11.61
C ASP A 33 -9.84 4.56 11.08
N VAL A 34 -8.72 4.02 10.60
CA VAL A 34 -7.65 4.84 10.01
C VAL A 34 -8.08 5.46 8.69
N ALA A 35 -8.81 4.74 7.83
CA ALA A 35 -9.33 5.29 6.59
C ALA A 35 -10.29 6.46 6.82
N ARG A 36 -11.09 6.40 7.89
CA ARG A 36 -12.02 7.47 8.28
C ARG A 36 -11.31 8.73 8.78
N VAL A 37 -10.26 8.57 9.62
CA VAL A 37 -9.55 9.70 10.24
C VAL A 37 -8.45 10.25 9.33
N GLY A 38 -7.90 9.41 8.47
CA GLY A 38 -6.75 9.72 7.62
C GLY A 38 -5.41 9.57 8.35
N LEU A 39 -4.34 9.76 7.58
CA LEU A 39 -2.96 9.74 8.05
C LEU A 39 -2.34 11.12 7.81
N PRO A 40 -2.01 11.90 8.86
CA PRO A 40 -1.45 13.24 8.69
C PRO A 40 -0.22 13.24 7.75
N GLY A 41 -0.28 14.08 6.71
CA GLY A 41 0.81 14.22 5.74
C GLY A 41 0.96 13.06 4.74
N LEU A 42 0.06 12.06 4.75
CA LEU A 42 0.10 10.91 3.85
C LEU A 42 -1.24 10.75 3.12
N ARG A 43 -1.19 10.19 1.91
CA ARG A 43 -2.39 9.65 1.24
C ARG A 43 -2.48 8.16 1.50
N LEU A 44 -3.68 7.66 1.75
CA LEU A 44 -3.95 6.24 1.97
C LEU A 44 -4.62 5.62 0.75
N ALA A 45 -4.10 4.48 0.31
CA ALA A 45 -4.82 3.52 -0.53
C ALA A 45 -4.76 2.13 0.11
N VAL A 46 -5.82 1.35 -0.05
CA VAL A 46 -5.89 -0.03 0.47
C VAL A 46 -5.93 -1.01 -0.69
N LEU A 47 -5.14 -2.09 -0.59
CA LEU A 47 -5.20 -3.27 -1.45
C LEU A 47 -5.69 -4.46 -0.62
N CYS A 48 -6.83 -5.03 -0.99
CA CYS A 48 -7.42 -6.20 -0.32
C CYS A 48 -8.17 -7.09 -1.33
N PRO A 49 -8.58 -8.32 -0.98
CA PRO A 49 -9.56 -9.03 -1.81
C PRO A 49 -10.89 -8.25 -1.92
N GLU A 50 -11.69 -8.61 -2.91
CA GLU A 50 -13.10 -8.21 -2.92
C GLU A 50 -13.84 -8.79 -1.72
N GLY A 51 -14.80 -8.04 -1.18
CA GLY A 51 -15.67 -8.45 -0.08
C GLY A 51 -15.97 -7.34 0.93
N PRO A 52 -16.46 -7.68 2.13
CA PRO A 52 -17.02 -6.72 3.08
C PRO A 52 -16.10 -5.56 3.45
N LEU A 53 -14.79 -5.79 3.62
CA LEU A 53 -13.84 -4.71 3.90
C LEU A 53 -13.77 -3.69 2.76
N ALA A 54 -13.69 -4.18 1.51
CA ALA A 54 -13.59 -3.31 0.33
C ALA A 54 -14.85 -2.45 0.17
N GLU A 55 -16.02 -3.04 0.37
CA GLU A 55 -17.32 -2.34 0.34
C GLU A 55 -17.37 -1.21 1.38
N ARG A 56 -17.07 -1.53 2.65
CA ARG A 56 -17.13 -0.56 3.75
C ARG A 56 -16.10 0.57 3.61
N LEU A 57 -14.95 0.30 3.01
CA LEU A 57 -13.95 1.33 2.70
C LEU A 57 -14.42 2.23 1.55
N ARG A 58 -15.02 1.67 0.49
CA ARG A 58 -15.60 2.44 -0.62
C ARG A 58 -16.74 3.34 -0.14
N GLU A 59 -17.61 2.85 0.75
CA GLU A 59 -18.66 3.65 1.39
C GLU A 59 -18.11 4.87 2.14
N GLN A 60 -16.90 4.76 2.72
CA GLN A 60 -16.23 5.87 3.39
C GLN A 60 -15.52 6.83 2.41
N GLY A 61 -15.55 6.55 1.11
CA GLY A 61 -14.83 7.32 0.09
C GLY A 61 -13.31 7.03 0.07
N ALA A 62 -12.86 5.94 0.68
CA ALA A 62 -11.46 5.55 0.66
C ALA A 62 -11.03 5.06 -0.73
N ALA A 63 -9.76 5.27 -1.09
CA ALA A 63 -9.16 4.68 -2.28
C ALA A 63 -8.89 3.19 -2.06
N VAL A 64 -9.67 2.32 -2.70
CA VAL A 64 -9.57 0.87 -2.56
C VAL A 64 -9.28 0.23 -3.91
N PHE A 65 -8.27 -0.63 -3.93
CA PHE A 65 -7.93 -1.51 -5.03
C PHE A 65 -8.15 -2.94 -4.58
N THR A 66 -8.72 -3.74 -5.47
CA THR A 66 -9.02 -5.13 -5.18
C THR A 66 -8.29 -6.07 -6.12
N GLY A 67 -8.03 -7.28 -5.65
CA GLY A 67 -7.43 -8.33 -6.45
C GLY A 67 -7.06 -9.54 -5.60
N ASP A 68 -6.40 -10.50 -6.24
CA ASP A 68 -6.01 -11.76 -5.61
C ASP A 68 -4.87 -11.51 -4.61
N VAL A 69 -5.21 -11.26 -3.34
CA VAL A 69 -4.26 -11.01 -2.24
C VAL A 69 -4.75 -11.71 -0.99
N GLY A 70 -4.03 -12.72 -0.54
CA GLY A 70 -4.34 -13.40 0.72
C GLY A 70 -4.09 -14.90 0.67
N PRO A 71 -4.28 -15.60 1.79
CA PRO A 71 -4.06 -17.04 1.88
C PRO A 71 -4.90 -17.82 0.84
N ASP A 72 -6.17 -17.44 0.67
CA ASP A 72 -7.09 -18.13 -0.25
C ASP A 72 -6.69 -17.98 -1.73
N ALA A 73 -6.06 -16.85 -2.08
CA ALA A 73 -5.51 -16.62 -3.41
C ALA A 73 -4.16 -17.32 -3.64
N GLY A 74 -3.46 -17.68 -2.56
CA GLY A 74 -2.10 -18.22 -2.61
C GLY A 74 -1.01 -17.18 -2.89
N LEU A 75 0.24 -17.54 -2.57
CA LEU A 75 1.36 -16.60 -2.52
C LEU A 75 1.70 -16.06 -3.91
N ALA A 76 1.70 -16.92 -4.93
CA ALA A 76 2.08 -16.52 -6.28
C ALA A 76 1.12 -15.48 -6.88
N ALA A 77 -0.19 -15.63 -6.66
CA ALA A 77 -1.18 -14.65 -7.10
C ALA A 77 -1.02 -13.34 -6.30
N SER A 78 -0.91 -13.45 -4.98
CA SER A 78 -0.68 -12.30 -4.08
C SER A 78 0.53 -11.46 -4.49
N VAL A 79 1.65 -12.11 -4.84
CA VAL A 79 2.87 -11.44 -5.32
C VAL A 79 2.65 -10.74 -6.66
N ARG A 80 1.97 -11.37 -7.62
CA ARG A 80 1.68 -10.74 -8.93
C ARG A 80 0.77 -9.53 -8.78
N THR A 81 -0.28 -9.64 -7.97
CA THR A 81 -1.22 -8.55 -7.69
C THR A 81 -0.48 -7.39 -7.03
N LEU A 82 0.33 -7.66 -6.00
CA LEU A 82 1.08 -6.63 -5.30
C LEU A 82 2.12 -5.93 -6.20
N ARG A 83 2.86 -6.67 -7.03
CA ARG A 83 3.79 -6.07 -8.01
C ARG A 83 3.06 -5.15 -8.98
N THR A 84 1.89 -5.57 -9.45
CA THR A 84 1.06 -4.76 -10.35
C THR A 84 0.59 -3.49 -9.65
N ALA A 85 0.05 -3.59 -8.43
CA ALA A 85 -0.39 -2.44 -7.66
C ALA A 85 0.76 -1.46 -7.38
N VAL A 86 1.93 -1.94 -6.96
CA VAL A 86 3.09 -1.08 -6.68
C VAL A 86 3.62 -0.40 -7.94
N ARG A 87 3.68 -1.12 -9.07
CA ARG A 87 4.10 -0.55 -10.36
C ARG A 87 3.15 0.55 -10.84
N THR A 88 1.84 0.33 -10.70
CA THR A 88 0.81 1.27 -11.15
C THR A 88 0.70 2.48 -10.24
N LEU A 89 0.61 2.25 -8.93
CA LEU A 89 0.34 3.30 -7.95
C LEU A 89 1.59 4.05 -7.51
N ARG A 90 2.78 3.45 -7.70
CA ARG A 90 4.08 3.99 -7.29
C ARG A 90 4.05 4.54 -5.85
N PRO A 91 3.56 3.76 -4.87
CA PRO A 91 3.46 4.24 -3.50
C PRO A 91 4.85 4.52 -2.93
N ALA A 92 4.94 5.55 -2.08
CA ALA A 92 6.16 5.88 -1.34
C ALA A 92 6.44 4.82 -0.26
N ALA A 93 5.41 4.19 0.29
CA ALA A 93 5.51 3.13 1.27
C ALA A 93 4.46 2.04 1.04
N VAL A 94 4.84 0.79 1.29
CA VAL A 94 3.92 -0.36 1.38
C VAL A 94 3.88 -0.77 2.84
N HIS A 95 2.70 -0.76 3.43
CA HIS A 95 2.42 -1.17 4.80
C HIS A 95 1.58 -2.44 4.78
N THR A 96 1.99 -3.46 5.49
CA THR A 96 1.40 -4.80 5.46
C THR A 96 0.64 -5.08 6.73
N HIS A 97 -0.49 -5.78 6.63
CA HIS A 97 -1.25 -6.28 7.76
C HIS A 97 -1.28 -7.80 7.74
N LEU A 98 -0.93 -8.43 8.88
CA LEU A 98 -0.78 -9.88 9.06
C LEU A 98 0.50 -10.45 8.42
N ALA A 99 1.03 -11.50 9.04
CA ALA A 99 2.27 -12.16 8.63
C ALA A 99 2.27 -12.61 7.16
N TYR A 100 1.11 -13.01 6.63
CA TYR A 100 1.01 -13.40 5.23
C TYR A 100 1.30 -12.25 4.27
N ALA A 101 0.81 -11.04 4.56
CA ALA A 101 1.10 -9.87 3.74
C ALA A 101 2.58 -9.48 3.81
N ASP A 102 3.24 -9.68 4.97
CA ASP A 102 4.68 -9.46 5.12
C ASP A 102 5.47 -10.36 4.17
N LEU A 103 5.14 -11.66 4.15
CA LEU A 103 5.78 -12.64 3.26
C LEU A 103 5.54 -12.30 1.78
N ALA A 104 4.29 -12.00 1.41
CA ALA A 104 3.95 -11.61 0.05
C ALA A 104 4.69 -10.33 -0.40
N ALA A 105 4.76 -9.31 0.45
CA ALA A 105 5.47 -8.08 0.17
C ALA A 105 6.98 -8.25 0.09
N PHE A 106 7.56 -9.06 0.98
CA PHE A 106 8.97 -9.40 0.93
C PHE A 106 9.33 -10.12 -0.38
N THR A 107 8.55 -11.12 -0.79
CA THR A 107 8.77 -11.83 -2.06
C THR A 107 8.53 -10.94 -3.28
N ALA A 108 7.54 -10.04 -3.21
CA ALA A 108 7.23 -9.13 -4.31
C ALA A 108 8.32 -8.08 -4.54
N LEU A 109 8.85 -7.48 -3.47
CA LEU A 109 9.64 -6.25 -3.50
C LEU A 109 11.11 -6.42 -3.04
N GLY A 110 11.43 -7.53 -2.38
CA GLY A 110 12.76 -7.84 -1.84
C GLY A 110 13.88 -7.77 -2.88
N PRO A 111 13.75 -8.43 -4.06
CA PRO A 111 14.78 -8.40 -5.10
C PRO A 111 15.10 -6.99 -5.60
N GLU A 112 14.08 -6.16 -5.82
CA GLU A 112 14.27 -4.77 -6.27
C GLU A 112 14.95 -3.91 -5.20
N ARG A 113 14.59 -4.10 -3.93
CA ARG A 113 15.24 -3.41 -2.81
C ARG A 113 16.70 -3.83 -2.66
N ALA A 114 17.01 -5.12 -2.81
CA ALA A 114 18.37 -5.63 -2.77
C ALA A 114 19.21 -5.06 -3.92
N ALA A 115 18.69 -5.03 -5.14
CA ALA A 115 19.36 -4.45 -6.29
C ALA A 115 19.63 -2.94 -6.12
N ARG A 116 18.65 -2.18 -5.60
CA ARG A 116 18.83 -0.74 -5.29
C ARG A 116 19.90 -0.49 -4.23
N ARG A 117 20.00 -1.36 -3.21
CA ARG A 117 21.06 -1.29 -2.19
C ARG A 117 22.42 -1.62 -2.76
N ALA A 118 22.52 -2.63 -3.63
CA ALA A 118 23.77 -3.02 -4.28
C ALA A 118 24.28 -1.94 -5.26
N GLY A 119 23.38 -1.18 -5.89
CA GLY A 119 23.71 -0.07 -6.79
C GLY A 119 23.84 1.29 -6.11
N ALA A 120 23.57 1.40 -4.80
CA ALA A 120 23.82 2.65 -4.07
C ALA A 120 25.33 2.79 -3.86
N PRO A 121 25.95 3.94 -4.19
CA PRO A 121 27.35 4.15 -3.88
C PRO A 121 27.52 3.93 -2.37
N ALA A 122 28.50 3.11 -1.99
CA ALA A 122 28.89 3.01 -0.60
C ALA A 122 29.31 4.41 -0.18
N LEU A 123 28.45 5.10 0.58
CA LEU A 123 28.83 6.29 1.32
C LEU A 123 29.77 5.81 2.43
N LEU A 124 31.02 5.55 2.04
CA LEU A 124 32.12 5.27 2.94
C LEU A 124 32.48 6.60 3.61
N SER A 125 32.16 6.67 4.89
CA SER A 125 32.94 7.41 5.88
C SER A 125 34.23 6.67 6.19
#